data_AF-A0A382QTE3-F1
#
_entry.id   AF-A0A382QTE3-F1
#
_cell.length_a   1.000
_cell.length_b   1.000
_cell.length_c   1.000
_cell.angle_alpha   90.00
_cell.angle_beta   90.00
_cell.angle_gamma   90.00
#
_symmetry.space_group_name_H-M   'P 1'
#
loop_
_entity.id
_entity.type
_entity.pdbx_description
1 polymer ?
#
loop_
_entity_poly.entity_id
_entity_poly.type
_entity_poly.pdbx_seq_one_letter_code
_entity_poly.pdbx_strand_id
1 'polypeptide(L)'
;MPASQPTTNYEDLGVRPLINCIGTITVLSGSLILPEVRQAMVEASRRYVKIGELMEGVGARLAQIMQCEWGLVTNGCAAALTQVTAACVAGTDPEKMGRLPDTTGMKNEVIVQASHRVGYDRAITSVGTRMIEVTTHEEL
;
A
#
# COMPACT_ATOMS: atom_id res chain seq x y z
N MET A 1 29.95 -23.32 -20.50
CA MET A 1 28.54 -23.05 -20.85
C MET A 1 28.46 -21.60 -21.28
N PRO A 2 27.80 -21.24 -22.39
CA PRO A 2 27.64 -19.83 -22.76
C PRO A 2 26.87 -19.11 -21.64
N ALA A 3 27.32 -17.90 -21.27
CA ALA A 3 26.62 -17.07 -20.31
C ALA A 3 25.20 -16.82 -20.84
N SER A 4 24.18 -17.16 -20.06
CA SER A 4 22.79 -16.84 -20.40
C SER A 4 22.67 -15.33 -20.59
N GLN A 5 22.05 -14.88 -21.68
CA GLN A 5 21.72 -13.47 -21.85
C GLN A 5 20.93 -13.00 -20.62
N PRO A 6 21.19 -11.78 -20.11
CA PRO A 6 20.42 -11.25 -19.00
C PRO A 6 18.97 -11.10 -19.40
N THR A 7 18.04 -11.53 -18.55
CA THR A 7 16.62 -11.25 -18.71
C THR A 7 16.38 -9.77 -18.49
N THR A 8 15.96 -9.05 -19.54
CA THR A 8 15.81 -7.58 -19.50
C THR A 8 14.40 -7.10 -19.83
N ASN A 9 13.58 -7.94 -20.48
CA ASN A 9 12.21 -7.62 -20.85
C ASN A 9 11.26 -8.82 -20.61
N TYR A 10 9.98 -8.65 -20.93
CA TYR A 10 8.96 -9.69 -20.72
C TYR A 10 9.07 -10.83 -21.75
N GLU A 11 9.49 -10.54 -22.97
CA GLU A 11 9.67 -11.51 -24.04
C GLU A 11 10.78 -12.52 -23.73
N ASP A 12 11.85 -12.08 -23.07
CA ASP A 12 12.93 -12.94 -22.56
C ASP A 12 12.40 -13.98 -21.55
N LEU A 13 11.29 -13.68 -20.88
CA LEU A 13 10.56 -14.57 -19.97
C LEU A 13 9.46 -15.40 -20.68
N GLY A 14 9.32 -15.27 -22.00
CA GLY A 14 8.24 -15.91 -22.77
C GLY A 14 6.86 -15.26 -22.56
N VAL A 15 6.81 -14.06 -21.98
CA VAL A 15 5.58 -13.34 -21.70
C VAL A 15 5.30 -12.34 -22.83
N ARG A 16 4.11 -12.43 -23.43
CA ARG A 16 3.69 -11.56 -24.53
C ARG A 16 3.20 -10.19 -24.02
N PRO A 17 3.78 -9.07 -24.45
CA PRO A 17 3.24 -7.74 -24.16
C PRO A 17 1.89 -7.49 -24.83
N LEU A 18 1.14 -6.52 -24.32
CA LEU A 18 -0.18 -6.16 -24.80
C LEU A 18 -0.36 -4.64 -24.91
N ILE A 19 -1.28 -4.22 -25.78
CA ILE A 19 -1.77 -2.86 -25.85
C ILE A 19 -3.06 -2.81 -25.02
N ASN A 20 -3.03 -2.10 -23.89
CA ASN A 20 -4.18 -1.96 -23.00
C ASN A 20 -4.99 -0.70 -23.35
N CYS A 21 -6.23 -0.89 -23.80
CA CYS A 21 -7.17 0.18 -24.16
C CYS A 21 -8.41 0.24 -23.25
N ILE A 22 -8.42 -0.49 -22.12
CA ILE A 22 -9.60 -0.60 -21.23
C ILE A 22 -9.38 0.03 -19.85
N GLY A 23 -8.27 0.75 -19.66
CA GLY A 23 -7.96 1.50 -18.44
C GLY A 23 -7.02 0.77 -17.47
N THR A 24 -7.05 1.15 -16.19
CA THR A 24 -6.08 0.71 -15.18
C THR A 24 -6.48 -0.62 -14.55
N ILE A 25 -6.24 -1.72 -15.27
CA ILE A 25 -6.66 -3.07 -14.84
C ILE A 25 -5.52 -3.78 -14.13
N THR A 26 -5.73 -4.14 -12.86
CA THR A 26 -4.71 -4.80 -12.00
C THR A 26 -4.18 -6.11 -12.60
N VAL A 27 -5.07 -6.92 -13.17
CA VAL A 27 -4.69 -8.19 -13.84
C VAL A 27 -3.79 -7.93 -15.06
N LEU A 28 -3.85 -6.73 -15.65
CA LEU A 28 -3.02 -6.29 -16.77
C LEU A 28 -1.85 -5.41 -16.32
N SER A 29 -1.36 -5.58 -15.08
CA SER A 29 -0.26 -4.81 -14.46
C SER A 29 -0.55 -3.34 -14.15
N GLY A 30 -1.79 -2.87 -14.35
CA GLY A 30 -2.18 -1.49 -14.04
C GLY A 30 -1.73 -0.50 -15.11
N SER A 31 -1.04 0.56 -14.68
CA SER A 31 -0.60 1.68 -15.53
C SER A 31 0.87 1.56 -15.89
N LEU A 32 1.24 2.03 -17.09
CA LEU A 32 2.64 2.22 -17.44
C LEU A 32 3.23 3.41 -16.68
N ILE A 33 4.44 3.23 -16.14
CA ILE A 33 5.19 4.27 -15.46
C ILE A 33 5.50 5.42 -16.45
N LEU A 34 5.51 6.67 -15.99
CA LEU A 34 5.90 7.82 -16.83
C LEU A 34 7.41 7.82 -17.13
N PRO A 35 7.86 8.32 -18.30
CA PRO A 35 9.29 8.34 -18.65
C PRO A 35 10.20 8.98 -17.59
N GLU A 36 9.77 10.10 -17.01
CA GLU A 36 10.49 10.83 -15.97
C GLU A 36 10.61 10.02 -14.66
N VAL A 37 9.61 9.21 -14.33
CA VAL A 37 9.65 8.34 -13.14
C VAL A 37 10.61 7.17 -13.36
N ARG A 38 10.64 6.59 -14.58
CA ARG A 38 11.65 5.57 -14.94
C ARG A 38 13.06 6.11 -14.78
N GLN A 39 13.31 7.33 -15.27
CA GLN A 39 14.62 7.96 -15.14
C GLN A 39 14.98 8.20 -13.66
N ALA A 40 14.03 8.70 -12.86
CA ALA A 40 14.25 8.91 -11.42
C ALA A 40 14.60 7.61 -10.69
N MET A 41 13.96 6.49 -11.02
CA MET A 41 14.28 5.17 -10.44
C MET A 41 15.71 4.74 -10.78
N VAL A 42 16.15 4.94 -12.02
CA VAL A 42 17.53 4.65 -12.44
C VAL A 42 18.52 5.50 -11.67
N GLU A 43 18.29 6.81 -11.52
CA GLU A 43 19.19 7.68 -10.76
C GLU A 43 19.21 7.33 -9.27
N ALA A 44 18.07 7.03 -8.66
CA ALA A 44 17.97 6.63 -7.27
C ALA A 44 18.75 5.33 -6.99
N SER A 45 18.75 4.37 -7.93
CA SER A 45 19.46 3.08 -7.78
C SER A 45 20.99 3.19 -7.64
N ARG A 46 21.56 4.38 -7.90
CA ARG A 46 23.02 4.63 -7.87
C ARG A 46 23.51 5.14 -6.52
N ARG A 47 22.63 5.32 -5.53
CA ARG A 47 22.96 5.97 -4.25
C ARG A 47 22.37 5.18 -3.08
N TYR A 48 23.09 5.18 -1.97
CA TYR A 48 22.56 4.75 -0.68
C TYR A 48 22.05 5.96 0.10
N VAL A 49 20.95 5.78 0.82
CA VAL A 49 20.37 6.80 1.70
C VAL A 49 19.86 6.15 2.98
N LYS A 50 19.71 6.93 4.05
CA LYS A 50 19.00 6.47 5.24
C LYS A 50 17.50 6.48 4.95
N ILE A 51 16.85 5.33 5.04
CA ILE A 51 15.42 5.19 4.71
C ILE A 51 14.54 6.12 5.53
N GLY A 52 14.85 6.34 6.82
CA GLY A 52 14.09 7.29 7.64
C GLY A 52 14.11 8.72 7.10
N GLU A 53 15.26 9.19 6.61
CA GLU A 53 15.38 10.53 6.02
C GLU A 53 14.68 10.61 4.66
N LEU A 54 14.73 9.54 3.88
CA LEU A 54 13.97 9.43 2.64
C LEU A 54 12.46 9.53 2.91
N MET A 55 11.95 8.79 3.91
CA MET A 55 10.53 8.83 4.27
C MET A 55 10.11 10.22 4.73
N GLU A 56 10.94 10.92 5.53
CA GLU A 56 10.66 12.29 5.97
C GLU A 56 10.55 13.24 4.77
N GLY A 57 11.53 13.20 3.85
CA GLY A 57 11.52 14.04 2.65
C GLY A 57 10.34 13.75 1.71
N VAL A 58 10.01 12.47 1.52
CA VAL A 58 8.85 12.04 0.72
C VAL A 58 7.54 12.49 1.36
N GLY A 59 7.40 12.32 2.67
CA GLY A 59 6.18 12.70 3.39
C GLY A 59 5.93 14.21 3.37
N ALA A 60 6.97 15.03 3.55
CA ALA A 60 6.88 16.48 3.41
C ALA A 60 6.47 16.90 1.98
N ARG A 61 6.98 16.21 0.95
CA ARG A 61 6.58 16.49 -0.44
C ARG A 61 5.13 16.12 -0.70
N LEU A 62 4.67 14.98 -0.19
CA LEU A 62 3.27 14.56 -0.31
C LEU A 62 2.34 15.52 0.41
N ALA A 63 2.70 15.99 1.61
CA ALA A 63 1.94 16.98 2.36
C ALA A 63 1.66 18.25 1.54
N GLN A 64 2.67 18.76 0.83
CA GLN A 64 2.53 19.92 -0.05
C GLN A 64 1.56 19.67 -1.22
N ILE A 65 1.63 18.49 -1.84
CA ILE A 65 0.81 18.14 -3.01
C ILE A 65 -0.64 17.88 -2.59
N MET A 66 -0.83 17.12 -1.52
CA MET A 66 -2.13 16.65 -1.04
C MET A 66 -2.83 17.64 -0.10
N GLN A 67 -2.14 18.73 0.29
CA GLN A 67 -2.63 19.73 1.24
C GLN A 67 -3.04 19.10 2.58
N CYS A 68 -2.22 18.19 3.09
CA CYS A 68 -2.42 17.51 4.37
C CYS A 68 -1.21 17.74 5.30
N GLU A 69 -1.31 17.28 6.55
CA GLU A 69 -0.24 17.44 7.54
C GLU A 69 1.00 16.61 7.17
N TRP A 70 0.80 15.38 6.70
CA TRP A 70 1.87 14.47 6.32
C TRP A 70 1.36 13.36 5.38
N GLY A 71 2.26 12.71 4.63
CA GLY A 71 1.92 11.62 3.71
C GLY A 71 2.85 10.42 3.82
N LEU A 72 2.30 9.21 3.73
CA LEU A 72 3.05 7.95 3.80
C LEU A 72 3.06 7.25 2.44
N VAL A 73 4.23 6.77 2.00
CA VAL A 73 4.33 5.81 0.89
C VAL A 73 4.42 4.40 1.44
N THR A 74 3.56 3.52 0.95
CA THR A 74 3.54 2.10 1.30
C THR A 74 3.69 1.24 0.05
N ASN A 75 3.86 -0.08 0.23
CA ASN A 75 3.97 -1.03 -0.88
C ASN A 75 2.67 -1.20 -1.70
N GLY A 76 1.58 -0.55 -1.31
CA GLY A 76 0.29 -0.59 -2.00
C GLY A 76 -0.89 -0.43 -1.04
N CYS A 77 -2.10 -0.29 -1.58
CA CYS A 77 -3.29 0.02 -0.79
C CYS A 77 -3.61 -1.01 0.30
N ALA A 78 -3.40 -2.31 0.05
CA ALA A 78 -3.59 -3.34 1.07
C ALA A 78 -2.65 -3.14 2.26
N ALA A 79 -1.36 -2.85 1.99
CA ALA A 79 -0.39 -2.57 3.05
C ALA A 79 -0.75 -1.29 3.82
N ALA A 80 -1.17 -0.23 3.12
CA ALA A 80 -1.63 1.00 3.75
C ALA A 80 -2.82 0.76 4.70
N LEU A 81 -3.85 0.05 4.23
CA LEU A 81 -5.02 -0.28 5.05
C LEU A 81 -4.61 -1.07 6.29
N THR A 82 -3.81 -2.13 6.13
CA THR A 82 -3.31 -2.92 7.28
C THR A 82 -2.52 -2.05 8.26
N GLN A 83 -1.58 -1.23 7.78
CA GLN A 83 -0.73 -0.40 8.64
C GLN A 83 -1.52 0.70 9.36
N VAL A 84 -2.43 1.38 8.68
CA VAL A 84 -3.28 2.41 9.28
C VAL A 84 -4.25 1.79 10.29
N THR A 85 -4.87 0.65 9.97
CA THR A 85 -5.72 -0.08 10.93
C THR A 85 -4.91 -0.51 12.16
N ALA A 86 -3.70 -1.06 11.99
CA ALA A 86 -2.81 -1.42 13.09
C ALA A 86 -2.42 -0.22 13.95
N ALA A 87 -2.07 0.91 13.33
CA ALA A 87 -1.75 2.15 14.03
C ALA A 87 -2.96 2.68 14.82
N CYS A 88 -4.17 2.57 14.26
CA CYS A 88 -5.39 2.86 15.01
C CYS A 88 -5.49 1.93 16.22
N VAL A 89 -5.49 0.62 16.04
CA VAL A 89 -5.70 -0.40 17.10
C VAL A 89 -4.66 -0.31 18.23
N ALA A 90 -3.38 -0.36 17.88
CA ALA A 90 -2.27 -0.47 18.84
C ALA A 90 -1.70 0.89 19.28
N GLY A 91 -1.92 1.96 18.51
CA GLY A 91 -1.31 3.26 18.77
C GLY A 91 0.19 3.24 18.57
N THR A 92 0.93 3.85 19.50
CA THR A 92 2.41 3.92 19.52
C THR A 92 3.04 3.00 20.58
N ASP A 93 2.26 2.08 21.16
CA ASP A 93 2.67 1.18 22.24
C ASP A 93 3.33 -0.09 21.65
N PRO A 94 4.64 -0.30 21.85
CA PRO A 94 5.36 -1.43 21.26
C PRO A 94 4.87 -2.80 21.73
N GLU A 95 4.37 -2.91 22.97
CA GLU A 95 3.84 -4.17 23.49
C GLU A 95 2.54 -4.54 22.77
N LYS A 96 1.67 -3.54 22.54
CA LYS A 96 0.45 -3.76 21.75
C LYS A 96 0.74 -4.09 20.30
N MET A 97 1.71 -3.40 19.68
CA MET A 97 2.13 -3.69 18.32
C MET A 97 2.63 -5.13 18.16
N GLY A 98 3.47 -5.60 19.09
CA GLY A 98 4.03 -6.96 19.06
C GLY A 98 2.99 -8.08 19.29
N ARG A 99 1.81 -7.75 19.82
CA ARG A 99 0.73 -8.70 20.06
C ARG A 99 -0.22 -8.89 18.89
N LEU A 100 -0.25 -7.97 17.92
CA LEU A 100 -1.13 -8.09 16.76
C LEU A 100 -0.89 -9.44 16.04
N PRO A 101 -1.96 -10.17 15.64
CA PRO A 101 -3.36 -9.76 15.62
C PRO A 101 -4.18 -10.07 16.89
N ASP A 102 -3.57 -10.44 18.02
CA ASP A 102 -4.30 -10.50 19.30
C ASP A 102 -4.62 -9.08 19.78
N THR A 103 -5.89 -8.69 19.60
CA THR A 103 -6.41 -7.38 19.98
C THR A 103 -7.11 -7.38 21.35
N THR A 104 -6.92 -8.42 22.17
CA THR A 104 -7.56 -8.50 23.51
C THR A 104 -7.18 -7.29 24.36
N GLY A 105 -8.20 -6.56 24.82
CA GLY A 105 -8.02 -5.32 25.61
C GLY A 105 -7.64 -4.09 24.78
N MET A 106 -7.72 -4.16 23.45
CA MET A 106 -7.53 -3.04 22.52
C MET A 106 -8.85 -2.72 21.80
N LYS A 107 -8.95 -1.53 21.19
CA LYS A 107 -10.06 -1.24 20.27
C LYS A 107 -9.88 -2.06 19.00
N ASN A 108 -10.93 -2.74 18.53
CA ASN A 108 -10.81 -3.67 17.41
C ASN A 108 -12.04 -3.69 16.49
N GLU A 109 -12.87 -2.65 16.54
CA GLU A 109 -14.04 -2.49 15.69
C GLU A 109 -13.78 -1.46 14.60
N VAL A 110 -14.12 -1.82 13.36
CA VAL A 110 -14.02 -0.93 12.19
C VAL A 110 -15.39 -0.81 11.55
N ILE A 111 -15.96 0.39 11.60
CA ILE A 111 -17.26 0.69 11.01
C ILE A 111 -17.13 0.84 9.50
N VAL A 112 -18.06 0.25 8.75
CA VAL A 112 -18.10 0.31 7.29
C VAL A 112 -19.54 0.35 6.79
N GLN A 113 -19.82 1.15 5.75
CA GLN A 113 -21.12 1.06 5.08
C GLN A 113 -21.24 -0.26 4.32
N ALA A 114 -22.40 -0.92 4.43
CA ALA A 114 -22.61 -2.23 3.80
C ALA A 114 -22.37 -2.21 2.27
N SER A 115 -22.69 -1.10 1.60
CA SER A 115 -22.46 -0.91 0.16
C SER A 115 -20.97 -0.74 -0.23
N HIS A 116 -20.08 -0.48 0.71
CA HIS A 116 -18.65 -0.23 0.48
C HIS A 116 -17.77 -1.46 0.79
N ARG A 117 -18.36 -2.60 1.15
CA ARG A 117 -17.63 -3.84 1.39
C ARG A 117 -16.94 -4.30 0.11
N VAL A 118 -15.63 -4.56 0.19
CA VAL A 118 -14.79 -4.95 -0.96
C VAL A 118 -13.72 -5.95 -0.52
N GLY A 119 -13.00 -6.55 -1.47
CA GLY A 119 -11.95 -7.54 -1.16
C GLY A 119 -10.84 -7.03 -0.23
N TYR A 120 -10.68 -5.71 -0.08
CA TYR A 120 -9.73 -5.10 0.85
C TYR A 120 -10.09 -5.26 2.34
N ASP A 121 -11.31 -5.68 2.69
CA ASP A 121 -11.70 -5.93 4.09
C ASP A 121 -10.74 -6.91 4.79
N ARG A 122 -10.14 -7.84 4.03
CA ARG A 122 -9.15 -8.79 4.54
C ARG A 122 -7.88 -8.10 5.05
N ALA A 123 -7.49 -6.97 4.45
CA ALA A 123 -6.33 -6.20 4.88
C ALA A 123 -6.58 -5.48 6.22
N ILE A 124 -7.84 -5.16 6.51
CA ILE A 124 -8.26 -4.55 7.76
C ILE A 124 -8.37 -5.64 8.84
N THR A 125 -9.14 -6.69 8.56
CA THR A 125 -9.40 -7.78 9.52
C THR A 125 -8.16 -8.63 9.83
N SER A 126 -7.13 -8.66 8.98
CA SER A 126 -5.84 -9.32 9.28
C SER A 126 -5.11 -8.74 10.49
N VAL A 127 -5.46 -7.51 10.91
CA VAL A 127 -4.96 -6.87 12.14
C VAL A 127 -5.60 -7.46 13.39
N GLY A 128 -6.64 -8.31 13.25
CA GLY A 128 -7.42 -8.83 14.38
C GLY A 128 -8.63 -7.97 14.73
N THR A 129 -9.09 -7.15 13.77
CA THR A 129 -10.29 -6.33 13.92
C THR A 129 -11.53 -7.05 13.37
N ARG A 130 -12.71 -6.60 13.81
CA ARG A 130 -14.01 -6.98 13.26
C ARG A 130 -14.65 -5.81 12.52
N MET A 131 -15.25 -6.12 11.37
CA MET A 131 -16.02 -5.13 10.61
C MET A 131 -17.41 -5.00 11.23
N ILE A 132 -17.86 -3.76 11.48
CA ILE A 132 -19.21 -3.43 11.92
C ILE A 132 -19.91 -2.77 10.74
N GLU A 133 -20.89 -3.47 10.17
CA GLU A 133 -21.65 -2.94 9.04
C GLU A 133 -22.74 -1.98 9.52
N VAL A 134 -22.88 -0.87 8.82
CA VAL A 134 -23.98 0.09 9.01
C VAL A 134 -24.61 0.43 7.66
N THR A 135 -25.92 0.67 7.67
CA THR A 135 -26.74 1.00 6.50
C THR A 135 -27.46 2.34 6.65
N THR A 136 -27.74 2.75 7.88
CA THR A 136 -28.42 4.00 8.21
C THR A 136 -27.59 4.87 9.14
N HIS A 137 -27.95 6.15 9.24
CA HIS A 137 -27.29 7.07 10.18
C HIS A 137 -27.57 6.72 11.65
N GLU A 138 -28.73 6.11 11.93
CA GLU A 138 -29.13 5.69 13.28
C GLU A 138 -28.32 4.49 13.81
N GLU A 139 -27.64 3.76 12.92
CA GLU A 139 -26.78 2.61 13.24
C GLU A 139 -25.32 2.99 13.58
N LEU A 140 -24.95 4.28 13.45
CA LEU A 140 -23.62 4.81 13.82
C LEU A 140 -23.52 5.13 15.32
#